data_AF-A0A6G9H036-F1
#
_entry.id   AF-A0A6G9H036-F1
#
_cell.length_a   1.000
_cell.length_b   1.000
_cell.length_c   1.000
_cell.angle_alpha   90.00
_cell.angle_beta   90.00
_cell.angle_gamma   90.00
#
_symmetry.space_group_name_H-M   'P 1'
#
loop_
_entity.id
_entity.type
_entity.pdbx_description
1 polymer ?
#
loop_
_entity_poly.entity_id
_entity_poly.type
_entity_poly.pdbx_seq_one_letter_code
_entity_poly.pdbx_strand_id
1 'polypeptide(L)'
;MTRTQPTASAAGRTSPALDAAAAPLEIDPLLDDPDTRIIVCCGSGGVGKTTTAAALGVRAAERGRKVVVLTIDPARRLAQSMGIDSLDNTPRQVKGVEGPGELHAMMLDMKRTFDEIVEAHADRDRARAILDNPFYQSLSAGFAGTQEYMAMEKLGQLRARDSWDLIIVDTPPSRSALDFLDAPKRLGSFLDGKFIRLLMAPAKVGGRAGMKFLNVGMSMMTGTIGKVLGGQFLGDVQMFVTAMDSMFGGLRTRAEATYRLLQAPGTAFLVVAAPERDALREAAYFVERLAAEEMPLAGLVLNRVHGSGAARLSAERALAAAENLEEGGIVDQEPGNAPPRGVAAAAGSSPRASEAPPEPPPESPEAPVSDLSTTAPAPGAGSVTPSVTSVEQLTAGLLRLHAERMQVLARERRTRDRFTALHPEVAVAEVAALPGDVHDLAGLRAIGDHLAAGRSTT
;
A
#
# COMPACT_ATOMS: atom_id res chain seq x y z
N MET A 1 -61.80 38.99 7.92
CA MET A 1 -61.62 37.52 8.02
C MET A 1 -60.13 37.26 8.16
N THR A 2 -59.72 36.77 9.33
CA THR A 2 -58.33 36.83 9.82
C THR A 2 -57.61 35.52 9.55
N ARG A 3 -56.32 35.63 9.19
CA ARG A 3 -55.49 34.54 8.65
C ARG A 3 -54.97 33.64 9.78
N THR A 4 -55.45 32.40 9.86
CA THR A 4 -54.98 31.40 10.84
C THR A 4 -53.74 30.68 10.32
N GLN A 5 -52.60 30.83 11.00
CA GLN A 5 -51.42 29.96 10.81
C GLN A 5 -51.50 28.75 11.76
N PRO A 6 -51.15 27.53 11.33
CA PRO A 6 -50.92 26.42 12.24
C PRO A 6 -49.54 26.54 12.89
N THR A 7 -49.47 26.39 14.21
CA THR A 7 -48.21 26.37 14.98
C THR A 7 -47.52 25.02 14.85
N ALA A 8 -46.39 24.96 14.14
CA ALA A 8 -45.53 23.79 14.11
C ALA A 8 -44.73 23.68 15.42
N SER A 9 -44.91 22.57 16.13
CA SER A 9 -44.22 22.30 17.40
C SER A 9 -42.72 22.12 17.22
N ALA A 10 -41.92 22.83 18.02
CA ALA A 10 -40.47 22.68 18.09
C ALA A 10 -40.11 21.43 18.93
N ALA A 11 -40.31 20.24 18.37
CA ALA A 11 -39.78 19.01 18.94
C ALA A 11 -38.27 18.96 18.72
N GLY A 12 -37.50 18.95 19.81
CA GLY A 12 -36.04 18.94 19.78
C GLY A 12 -35.49 17.70 19.07
N ARG A 13 -34.77 17.90 17.96
CA ARG A 13 -33.93 16.85 17.37
C ARG A 13 -32.71 16.67 18.26
N THR A 14 -32.75 15.67 19.12
CA THR A 14 -31.57 15.13 19.79
C THR A 14 -30.57 14.67 18.73
N SER A 15 -29.37 15.24 18.72
CA SER A 15 -28.29 14.82 17.82
C SER A 15 -27.95 13.34 18.04
N PRO A 16 -27.97 12.48 17.00
CA PRO A 16 -27.49 11.12 17.15
C PRO A 16 -25.96 11.11 17.30
N ALA A 17 -25.53 10.49 18.41
CA ALA A 17 -24.20 10.05 18.83
C ALA A 17 -22.96 10.33 17.94
N LEU A 18 -21.92 10.85 18.59
CA LEU A 18 -20.55 11.02 18.08
C LEU A 18 -19.72 9.71 18.01
N ASP A 19 -20.36 8.54 17.94
CA ASP A 19 -19.73 7.21 18.07
C ASP A 19 -20.20 6.20 16.99
N ALA A 20 -20.53 6.69 15.79
CA ALA A 20 -20.73 5.84 14.62
C ALA A 20 -19.38 5.30 14.11
N ALA A 21 -18.85 4.27 14.79
CA ALA A 21 -17.67 3.54 14.33
C ALA A 21 -17.96 2.88 12.97
N ALA A 22 -17.03 3.03 12.01
CA ALA A 22 -17.09 2.31 10.73
C ALA A 22 -17.35 0.82 10.94
N ALA A 23 -18.16 0.23 10.05
CA ALA A 23 -18.35 -1.21 10.01
C ALA A 23 -16.98 -1.92 9.89
N PRO A 24 -16.74 -3.02 10.62
CA PRO A 24 -15.51 -3.79 10.46
C PRO A 24 -15.49 -4.43 9.07
N LEU A 25 -14.35 -4.36 8.39
CA LEU A 25 -14.12 -5.13 7.17
C LEU A 25 -13.68 -6.54 7.54
N GLU A 26 -14.52 -7.53 7.25
CA GLU A 26 -14.26 -8.94 7.55
C GLU A 26 -13.49 -9.58 6.38
N ILE A 27 -12.16 -9.64 6.49
CA ILE A 27 -11.28 -10.17 5.45
C ILE A 27 -11.43 -11.69 5.28
N ASP A 28 -11.60 -12.45 6.36
CA ASP A 28 -11.72 -13.93 6.29
C ASP A 28 -12.93 -14.39 5.45
N PRO A 29 -14.16 -13.91 5.71
CA PRO A 29 -15.32 -14.19 4.85
C PRO A 29 -15.12 -13.81 3.38
N LEU A 30 -14.46 -12.67 3.10
CA LEU A 30 -14.15 -12.24 1.73
C LEU A 30 -13.17 -13.18 1.02
N LEU A 31 -12.21 -13.76 1.75
CA LEU A 31 -11.27 -14.72 1.18
C LEU A 31 -11.88 -16.12 1.01
N ASP A 32 -12.73 -16.55 1.96
CA ASP A 32 -13.39 -17.86 1.97
C ASP A 32 -14.50 -17.98 0.92
N ASP A 33 -15.15 -16.87 0.56
CA ASP A 33 -16.21 -16.86 -0.44
C ASP A 33 -15.72 -17.37 -1.80
N PRO A 34 -16.26 -18.50 -2.30
CA PRO A 34 -15.87 -19.04 -3.61
C PRO A 34 -16.34 -18.18 -4.78
N ASP A 35 -17.37 -17.34 -4.60
CA ASP A 35 -17.86 -16.43 -5.63
C ASP A 35 -16.95 -15.20 -5.79
N THR A 36 -16.22 -14.83 -4.74
CA THR A 36 -15.10 -13.87 -4.82
C THR A 36 -13.92 -14.51 -5.58
N ARG A 37 -13.77 -14.15 -6.86
CA ARG A 37 -12.75 -14.66 -7.79
C ARG A 37 -11.62 -13.66 -8.06
N ILE A 38 -11.84 -12.36 -7.85
CA ILE A 38 -10.84 -11.30 -8.08
C ILE A 38 -10.84 -10.33 -6.89
N ILE A 39 -9.65 -10.01 -6.37
CA ILE A 39 -9.45 -8.91 -5.40
C ILE A 39 -8.46 -7.91 -5.98
N VAL A 40 -8.81 -6.63 -6.03
CA VAL A 40 -7.94 -5.55 -6.53
C VAL A 40 -7.50 -4.64 -5.39
N CYS A 41 -6.20 -4.59 -5.11
CA CYS A 41 -5.62 -3.70 -4.11
C CYS A 41 -5.22 -2.37 -4.75
N CYS A 42 -5.96 -1.30 -4.45
CA CYS A 42 -5.72 0.06 -4.96
C CYS A 42 -5.42 1.05 -3.82
N GLY A 43 -5.16 2.33 -4.14
CA GLY A 43 -4.66 3.33 -3.17
C GLY A 43 -3.37 4.02 -3.60
N SER A 44 -2.87 4.93 -2.78
CA SER A 44 -1.75 5.82 -3.12
C SER A 44 -0.37 5.11 -3.14
N GLY A 45 0.70 5.86 -3.42
CA GLY A 45 2.07 5.34 -3.37
C GLY A 45 2.55 5.09 -1.93
N GLY A 46 3.29 3.99 -1.70
CA GLY A 46 3.99 3.76 -0.43
C GLY A 46 3.14 3.29 0.77
N VAL A 47 1.82 3.21 0.64
CA VAL A 47 0.87 2.78 1.71
C VAL A 47 0.84 1.28 2.00
N GLY A 48 1.56 0.46 1.22
CA GLY A 48 1.70 -0.98 1.47
C GLY A 48 0.84 -1.91 0.62
N LYS A 49 0.22 -1.44 -0.47
CA LYS A 49 -0.61 -2.24 -1.40
C LYS A 49 -0.04 -3.62 -1.73
N THR A 50 1.21 -3.67 -2.17
CA THR A 50 1.90 -4.92 -2.55
C THR A 50 2.01 -5.89 -1.38
N THR A 51 2.32 -5.37 -0.18
CA THR A 51 2.45 -6.18 1.03
C THR A 51 1.07 -6.68 1.50
N THR A 52 0.03 -5.85 1.41
CA THR A 52 -1.37 -6.25 1.64
C THR A 52 -1.82 -7.33 0.65
N ALA A 53 -1.58 -7.15 -0.65
CA ALA A 53 -1.92 -8.13 -1.68
C ALA A 53 -1.19 -9.48 -1.47
N ALA A 54 0.10 -9.43 -1.10
CA ALA A 54 0.88 -10.61 -0.77
C ALA A 54 0.37 -11.32 0.49
N ALA A 55 0.03 -10.57 1.54
CA ALA A 55 -0.51 -11.11 2.80
C ALA A 55 -1.90 -11.75 2.61
N LEU A 56 -2.79 -11.11 1.84
CA LEU A 56 -4.06 -11.70 1.43
C LEU A 56 -3.86 -12.99 0.62
N GLY A 57 -2.83 -13.03 -0.23
CA GLY A 57 -2.47 -14.22 -1.02
C GLY A 57 -1.98 -15.39 -0.17
N VAL A 58 -1.04 -15.14 0.74
CA VAL A 58 -0.58 -16.12 1.74
C VAL A 58 -1.78 -16.65 2.55
N ARG A 59 -2.60 -15.74 3.07
CA ARG A 59 -3.75 -16.09 3.90
C ARG A 59 -4.81 -16.91 3.16
N ALA A 60 -5.20 -16.52 1.94
CA ALA A 60 -6.18 -17.27 1.17
C ALA A 60 -5.68 -18.67 0.77
N ALA A 61 -4.38 -18.82 0.50
CA ALA A 61 -3.76 -20.12 0.25
C ALA A 61 -3.70 -20.99 1.52
N GLU A 62 -3.37 -20.41 2.68
CA GLU A 62 -3.41 -21.09 3.99
C GLU A 62 -4.81 -21.55 4.37
N ARG A 63 -5.85 -20.85 3.87
CA ARG A 63 -7.27 -21.22 4.02
C ARG A 63 -7.78 -22.21 2.95
N GLY A 64 -6.91 -22.66 2.04
CA GLY A 64 -7.20 -23.75 1.10
C GLY A 64 -7.47 -23.34 -0.34
N ARG A 65 -7.39 -22.05 -0.69
CA ARG A 65 -7.63 -21.60 -2.07
C ARG A 65 -6.38 -21.72 -2.95
N LYS A 66 -6.59 -21.92 -4.24
CA LYS A 66 -5.57 -21.75 -5.27
C LYS A 66 -5.55 -20.30 -5.73
N VAL A 67 -4.51 -19.57 -5.34
CA VAL A 67 -4.39 -18.12 -5.49
C VAL A 67 -3.28 -17.77 -6.47
N VAL A 68 -3.46 -16.70 -7.26
CA VAL A 68 -2.35 -16.02 -7.95
C VAL A 68 -2.32 -14.53 -7.61
N VAL A 69 -1.17 -14.04 -7.17
CA VAL A 69 -0.92 -12.60 -6.99
C VAL A 69 -0.23 -12.05 -8.25
N LEU A 70 -0.92 -11.17 -8.96
CA LEU A 70 -0.43 -10.43 -10.11
C LEU A 70 0.00 -9.04 -9.66
N THR A 71 1.30 -8.74 -9.62
CA THR A 71 1.76 -7.35 -9.47
C THR A 71 1.98 -6.69 -10.83
N ILE A 72 1.51 -5.45 -10.93
CA ILE A 72 1.70 -4.55 -12.07
C ILE A 72 2.89 -3.61 -11.80
N ASP A 73 3.42 -3.53 -10.57
CA ASP A 73 4.57 -2.69 -10.20
C ASP A 73 5.90 -3.37 -10.62
N PRO A 74 6.67 -2.80 -11.58
CA PRO A 74 7.96 -3.36 -12.00
C PRO A 74 9.06 -3.25 -10.93
N ALA A 75 8.84 -2.55 -9.81
CA ALA A 75 9.84 -2.33 -8.76
C ALA A 75 10.19 -3.58 -7.92
N ARG A 76 9.76 -4.79 -8.33
CA ARG A 76 10.03 -6.10 -7.69
C ARG A 76 9.58 -6.21 -6.23
N ARG A 77 8.73 -5.30 -5.74
CA ARG A 77 8.26 -5.25 -4.35
C ARG A 77 7.58 -6.54 -3.92
N LEU A 78 6.80 -7.17 -4.80
CA LEU A 78 6.12 -8.43 -4.50
C LEU A 78 7.13 -9.57 -4.24
N ALA A 79 8.16 -9.65 -5.08
CA ALA A 79 9.23 -10.63 -4.94
C ALA A 79 10.01 -10.43 -3.63
N GLN A 80 10.32 -9.17 -3.30
CA GLN A 80 10.96 -8.80 -2.03
C GLN A 80 10.09 -9.15 -0.82
N SER A 81 8.79 -8.81 -0.81
CA SER A 81 7.89 -9.14 0.30
C SER A 81 7.67 -10.64 0.49
N MET A 82 7.81 -11.45 -0.57
CA MET A 82 7.70 -12.91 -0.51
C MET A 82 9.04 -13.63 -0.27
N GLY A 83 10.17 -12.92 -0.22
CA GLY A 83 11.50 -13.52 -0.06
C GLY A 83 11.97 -14.35 -1.26
N ILE A 84 11.59 -13.98 -2.48
CA ILE A 84 11.94 -14.70 -3.73
C ILE A 84 12.77 -13.83 -4.69
N ASP A 85 13.71 -14.44 -5.43
CA ASP A 85 14.71 -13.71 -6.23
C ASP A 85 14.14 -12.87 -7.37
N SER A 86 13.11 -13.40 -8.05
CA SER A 86 12.51 -12.77 -9.23
C SER A 86 11.13 -13.32 -9.56
N LEU A 87 10.35 -12.50 -10.27
CA LEU A 87 9.08 -12.86 -10.89
C LEU A 87 9.14 -12.48 -12.37
N ASP A 88 8.38 -13.20 -13.19
CA ASP A 88 8.22 -12.93 -14.62
C ASP A 88 6.74 -13.01 -15.02
N ASN A 89 6.46 -12.99 -16.32
CA ASN A 89 5.10 -12.96 -16.89
C ASN A 89 4.29 -14.27 -16.70
N THR A 90 4.87 -15.27 -16.04
CA THR A 90 4.27 -16.58 -15.78
C THR A 90 4.02 -16.75 -14.28
N PRO A 91 2.81 -17.17 -13.86
CA PRO A 91 2.56 -17.60 -12.49
C PRO A 91 3.53 -18.70 -12.04
N ARG A 92 4.26 -18.43 -10.95
CA ARG A 92 5.17 -19.37 -10.29
C ARG A 92 4.68 -19.65 -8.88
N GLN A 93 4.65 -20.92 -8.49
CA GLN A 93 4.25 -21.32 -7.14
C GLN A 93 5.27 -20.82 -6.12
N VAL A 94 4.78 -20.13 -5.08
CA VAL A 94 5.54 -19.67 -3.93
C VAL A 94 5.65 -20.83 -2.94
N LYS A 95 6.88 -21.20 -2.57
CA LYS A 95 7.15 -22.30 -1.63
C LYS A 95 7.13 -21.78 -0.19
N GLY A 96 6.77 -22.64 0.77
CA GLY A 96 6.78 -22.30 2.20
C GLY A 96 5.47 -21.69 2.73
N VAL A 97 4.44 -21.60 1.90
CA VAL A 97 3.07 -21.34 2.36
C VAL A 97 2.53 -22.60 3.03
N GLU A 98 1.85 -22.42 4.16
CA GLU A 98 1.26 -23.50 4.96
C GLU A 98 -0.19 -23.79 4.51
N GLY A 99 -0.84 -24.80 5.09
CA GLY A 99 -2.24 -25.12 4.77
C GLY A 99 -2.45 -25.89 3.44
N PRO A 100 -3.72 -26.03 2.99
CA PRO A 100 -4.09 -26.96 1.93
C PRO A 100 -4.18 -26.36 0.52
N GLY A 101 -3.99 -25.04 0.38
CA GLY A 101 -4.11 -24.33 -0.91
C GLY A 101 -2.78 -24.21 -1.66
N GLU A 102 -2.75 -23.30 -2.64
CA GLU A 102 -1.53 -22.98 -3.39
C GLU A 102 -1.42 -21.47 -3.59
N LEU A 103 -0.29 -20.88 -3.25
CA LEU A 103 0.03 -19.50 -3.64
C LEU A 103 0.91 -19.50 -4.90
N HIS A 104 0.50 -18.75 -5.91
CA HIS A 104 1.32 -18.39 -7.06
C HIS A 104 1.54 -16.88 -7.08
N ALA A 105 2.65 -16.45 -7.66
CA ALA A 105 2.95 -15.04 -7.88
C ALA A 105 3.49 -14.82 -9.30
N MET A 106 3.22 -13.64 -9.85
CA MET A 106 3.81 -13.18 -11.11
C MET A 106 3.94 -11.65 -11.15
N MET A 107 4.80 -11.16 -12.03
CA MET A 107 4.97 -9.74 -12.31
C MET A 107 4.65 -9.50 -13.78
N LEU A 108 3.82 -8.50 -14.07
CA LEU A 108 3.48 -8.15 -15.44
C LEU A 108 4.74 -7.73 -16.23
N ASP A 109 5.05 -8.46 -17.30
CA ASP A 109 5.96 -7.99 -18.34
C ASP A 109 5.11 -7.50 -19.51
N MET A 110 5.15 -6.19 -19.78
CA MET A 110 4.38 -5.56 -20.85
C MET A 110 4.79 -6.07 -22.23
N LYS A 111 6.11 -6.21 -22.47
CA LYS A 111 6.64 -6.63 -23.77
C LYS A 111 6.27 -8.08 -24.02
N ARG A 112 6.50 -8.96 -23.03
CA ARG A 112 6.15 -10.38 -23.15
C ARG A 112 4.64 -10.59 -23.25
N THR A 113 3.82 -9.78 -22.57
CA THR A 113 2.36 -9.82 -22.74
C THR A 113 1.94 -9.38 -24.15
N PHE A 114 2.59 -8.37 -24.75
CA PHE A 114 2.36 -8.03 -26.16
C PHE A 114 2.78 -9.19 -27.09
N ASP A 115 3.98 -9.76 -26.88
CA ASP A 115 4.47 -10.90 -27.67
C ASP A 115 3.46 -12.06 -27.63
N GLU A 116 2.91 -12.38 -26.44
CA GLU A 116 1.89 -13.41 -26.25
C GLU A 116 0.55 -13.10 -26.96
N ILE A 117 0.13 -11.83 -27.01
CA ILE A 117 -1.05 -11.42 -27.80
C ILE A 117 -0.81 -11.71 -29.28
N VAL A 118 0.39 -11.38 -29.79
CA VAL A 118 0.78 -11.62 -31.19
C VAL A 118 0.83 -13.12 -31.49
N GLU A 119 1.50 -13.90 -30.63
CA GLU A 119 1.58 -15.36 -30.71
C GLU A 119 0.19 -16.05 -30.68
N ALA A 120 -0.78 -15.48 -29.97
CA ALA A 120 -2.12 -16.05 -29.83
C ALA A 120 -3.12 -15.65 -30.94
N HIS A 121 -2.86 -14.58 -31.70
CA HIS A 121 -3.83 -14.02 -32.65
C HIS A 121 -3.34 -13.90 -34.10
N ALA A 122 -2.05 -14.13 -34.36
CA ALA A 122 -1.50 -14.29 -35.71
C ALA A 122 -1.15 -15.75 -36.00
N ASP A 123 -1.17 -16.15 -37.28
CA ASP A 123 -0.49 -17.38 -37.68
C ASP A 123 1.03 -17.25 -37.46
N ARG A 124 1.75 -18.39 -37.40
CA ARG A 124 3.17 -18.42 -37.02
C ARG A 124 4.05 -17.51 -37.87
N ASP A 125 3.77 -17.40 -39.17
CA ASP A 125 4.59 -16.63 -40.09
C ASP A 125 4.32 -15.12 -39.93
N ARG A 126 3.05 -14.70 -39.75
CA ARG A 126 2.71 -13.32 -39.40
C ARG A 126 3.19 -12.94 -38.00
N ALA A 127 3.04 -13.82 -37.01
CA ALA A 127 3.52 -13.61 -35.65
C ALA A 127 5.04 -13.35 -35.68
N ARG A 128 5.79 -14.20 -36.36
CA ARG A 128 7.24 -14.01 -36.54
C ARG A 128 7.57 -12.71 -37.26
N ALA A 129 6.88 -12.37 -38.35
CA ALA A 129 7.12 -11.12 -39.09
C ALA A 129 6.87 -9.86 -38.24
N ILE A 130 5.96 -9.92 -37.25
CA ILE A 130 5.72 -8.84 -36.28
C ILE A 130 6.80 -8.84 -35.20
N LEU A 131 7.12 -9.99 -34.61
CA LEU A 131 8.14 -10.10 -33.56
C LEU A 131 9.54 -9.72 -34.07
N ASP A 132 9.90 -10.08 -35.31
CA ASP A 132 11.20 -9.75 -35.91
C ASP A 132 11.27 -8.27 -36.41
N ASN A 133 10.19 -7.50 -36.32
CA ASN A 133 10.10 -6.13 -36.85
C ASN A 133 10.78 -5.08 -35.93
N PRO A 134 11.72 -4.23 -36.42
CA PRO A 134 12.42 -3.24 -35.58
C PRO A 134 11.52 -2.16 -34.96
N PHE A 135 10.47 -1.74 -35.68
CA PHE A 135 9.50 -0.78 -35.17
C PHE A 135 8.64 -1.40 -34.05
N TYR A 136 8.24 -2.68 -34.19
CA TYR A 136 7.56 -3.41 -33.12
C TYR A 136 8.42 -3.53 -31.85
N GLN A 137 9.69 -3.90 -31.97
CA GLN A 137 10.60 -4.00 -30.81
C GLN A 137 10.79 -2.64 -30.12
N SER A 138 10.83 -1.55 -30.89
CA SER A 138 10.91 -0.19 -30.36
C SER A 138 9.62 0.26 -29.65
N LEU A 139 8.44 -0.11 -30.19
CA LEU A 139 7.15 0.21 -29.57
C LEU A 139 6.89 -0.60 -28.30
N SER A 140 7.04 -1.93 -28.37
CA SER A 140 6.68 -2.86 -27.29
C SER A 140 7.54 -2.67 -26.02
N ALA A 141 8.73 -2.07 -26.14
CA ALA A 141 9.62 -1.78 -25.02
C ALA A 141 9.31 -0.46 -24.28
N GLY A 142 8.55 0.48 -24.86
CA GLY A 142 8.51 1.88 -24.39
C GLY A 142 7.16 2.59 -24.42
N PHE A 143 6.05 1.88 -24.67
CA PHE A 143 4.76 2.55 -24.89
C PHE A 143 4.08 3.02 -23.58
N ALA A 144 4.18 4.32 -23.28
CA ALA A 144 3.46 4.92 -22.18
C ALA A 144 1.93 4.79 -22.36
N GLY A 145 1.25 4.21 -21.37
CA GLY A 145 -0.20 3.94 -21.42
C GLY A 145 -0.61 2.55 -21.92
N THR A 146 0.33 1.64 -22.22
CA THR A 146 0.00 0.21 -22.38
C THR A 146 0.02 -0.56 -21.08
N GLN A 147 0.64 -0.09 -19.99
CA GLN A 147 0.76 -0.86 -18.74
C GLN A 147 -0.61 -1.24 -18.19
N GLU A 148 -1.54 -0.29 -18.21
CA GLU A 148 -2.95 -0.41 -17.83
C GLU A 148 -3.67 -1.46 -18.68
N TYR A 149 -3.50 -1.40 -20.00
CA TYR A 149 -4.11 -2.36 -20.93
C TYR A 149 -3.49 -3.76 -20.85
N MET A 150 -2.16 -3.87 -20.72
CA MET A 150 -1.48 -5.17 -20.60
C MET A 150 -1.82 -5.86 -19.28
N ALA A 151 -2.01 -5.10 -18.20
CA ALA A 151 -2.56 -5.64 -16.96
C ALA A 151 -3.98 -6.18 -17.16
N MET A 152 -4.85 -5.49 -17.91
CA MET A 152 -6.21 -5.94 -18.21
C MET A 152 -6.19 -7.21 -19.07
N GLU A 153 -5.40 -7.24 -20.14
CA GLU A 153 -5.24 -8.43 -20.97
C GLU A 153 -4.71 -9.61 -20.14
N LYS A 154 -3.69 -9.39 -19.30
CA LYS A 154 -3.12 -10.43 -18.44
C LYS A 154 -4.13 -10.95 -17.42
N LEU A 155 -4.89 -10.06 -16.77
CA LEU A 155 -5.98 -10.45 -15.88
C LEU A 155 -7.05 -11.28 -16.61
N GLY A 156 -7.46 -10.85 -17.80
CA GLY A 156 -8.38 -11.58 -18.67
C GLY A 156 -7.85 -12.97 -19.05
N GLN A 157 -6.57 -13.08 -19.41
CA GLN A 157 -5.89 -14.37 -19.68
C GLN A 157 -5.88 -15.28 -18.44
N LEU A 158 -5.55 -14.76 -17.25
CA LEU A 158 -5.55 -15.54 -16.01
C LEU A 158 -6.96 -16.03 -15.66
N ARG A 159 -7.98 -15.16 -15.76
CA ARG A 159 -9.38 -15.53 -15.48
C ARG A 159 -9.89 -16.56 -16.49
N ALA A 160 -9.57 -16.42 -17.77
CA ALA A 160 -10.02 -17.32 -18.83
C ALA A 160 -9.38 -18.72 -18.76
N ARG A 161 -8.20 -18.86 -18.15
CA ARG A 161 -7.56 -20.16 -17.88
C ARG A 161 -8.23 -20.94 -16.75
N ASP A 162 -9.05 -20.29 -15.91
CA ASP A 162 -9.77 -20.83 -14.75
C ASP A 162 -8.93 -21.77 -13.84
N SER A 163 -7.62 -21.53 -13.79
CA SER A 163 -6.64 -22.38 -13.08
C SER A 163 -6.40 -21.97 -11.63
N TRP A 164 -7.03 -20.86 -11.19
CA TRP A 164 -6.97 -20.31 -9.84
C TRP A 164 -8.38 -19.94 -9.38
N ASP A 165 -8.65 -20.21 -8.11
CA ASP A 165 -9.89 -19.81 -7.46
C ASP A 165 -9.90 -18.29 -7.26
N LEU A 166 -8.76 -17.71 -6.87
CA LEU A 166 -8.62 -16.29 -6.55
C LEU A 166 -7.47 -15.64 -7.32
N ILE A 167 -7.72 -14.49 -7.93
CA ILE A 167 -6.69 -13.62 -8.51
C ILE A 167 -6.61 -12.35 -7.67
N ILE A 168 -5.44 -12.05 -7.11
CA ILE A 168 -5.20 -10.81 -6.36
C ILE A 168 -4.33 -9.88 -7.21
N VAL A 169 -4.80 -8.67 -7.47
CA VAL A 169 -4.13 -7.68 -8.33
C VAL A 169 -3.50 -6.59 -7.47
N ASP A 170 -2.18 -6.49 -7.50
CA ASP A 170 -1.41 -5.40 -6.90
C ASP A 170 -1.14 -4.30 -7.93
N THR A 171 -1.64 -3.08 -7.65
CA THR A 171 -1.64 -1.95 -8.58
C THR A 171 -0.43 -1.02 -8.40
N PRO A 172 -0.01 -0.28 -9.44
CA PRO A 172 1.17 0.59 -9.35
C PRO A 172 1.06 1.72 -8.31
N PRO A 173 2.18 2.32 -7.87
CA PRO A 173 2.18 3.45 -6.95
C PRO A 173 1.81 4.77 -7.67
N SER A 174 0.52 5.03 -7.89
CA SER A 174 0.07 6.30 -8.47
C SER A 174 -1.34 6.72 -8.02
N ARG A 175 -1.62 8.03 -8.05
CA ARG A 175 -2.98 8.59 -8.08
C ARG A 175 -3.81 8.00 -9.23
N SER A 176 -3.12 7.61 -10.29
CA SER A 176 -3.63 6.88 -11.46
C SER A 176 -3.81 5.36 -11.23
N ALA A 177 -3.88 4.84 -10.00
CA ALA A 177 -4.10 3.39 -9.82
C ALA A 177 -5.50 2.91 -10.31
N LEU A 178 -6.43 3.84 -10.62
CA LEU A 178 -7.67 3.55 -11.37
C LEU A 178 -7.57 3.84 -12.88
N ASP A 179 -6.46 4.38 -13.40
CA ASP A 179 -6.26 4.51 -14.86
C ASP A 179 -6.19 3.13 -15.54
N PHE A 180 -5.89 2.09 -14.76
CA PHE A 180 -6.12 0.69 -15.09
C PHE A 180 -7.56 0.43 -15.57
N LEU A 181 -8.57 1.01 -14.90
CA LEU A 181 -9.99 0.93 -15.32
C LEU A 181 -10.25 1.72 -16.60
N ASP A 182 -9.51 2.80 -16.84
CA ASP A 182 -9.61 3.60 -18.07
C ASP A 182 -8.89 2.95 -19.28
N ALA A 183 -8.35 1.73 -19.15
CA ALA A 183 -7.70 0.97 -20.22
C ALA A 183 -8.53 0.85 -21.53
N PRO A 184 -9.86 0.60 -21.53
CA PRO A 184 -10.64 0.59 -22.77
C PRO A 184 -10.67 1.96 -23.47
N LYS A 185 -10.73 3.05 -22.69
CA LYS A 185 -10.74 4.43 -23.18
C LYS A 185 -9.36 4.82 -23.73
N ARG A 186 -8.28 4.41 -23.04
CA ARG A 186 -6.87 4.61 -23.46
C ARG A 186 -6.52 3.84 -24.73
N LEU A 187 -6.92 2.58 -24.84
CA LEU A 187 -6.75 1.79 -26.07
C LEU A 187 -7.54 2.40 -27.23
N GLY A 188 -8.80 2.80 -27.01
CA GLY A 188 -9.60 3.48 -28.02
C GLY A 188 -8.92 4.74 -28.55
N SER A 189 -8.48 5.64 -27.66
CA SER A 189 -7.82 6.89 -28.05
C SER A 189 -6.47 6.67 -28.76
N PHE A 190 -5.76 5.57 -28.49
CA PHE A 190 -4.58 5.15 -29.24
C PHE A 190 -4.94 4.74 -30.69
N LEU A 191 -5.92 3.84 -30.86
CA LEU A 191 -6.34 3.35 -32.17
C LEU A 191 -6.97 4.44 -33.05
N ASP A 192 -7.76 5.34 -32.43
CA ASP A 192 -8.34 6.52 -33.07
C ASP A 192 -7.33 7.65 -33.31
N GLY A 193 -6.10 7.50 -32.80
CA GLY A 193 -5.02 8.47 -32.95
C GLY A 193 -4.72 8.80 -34.41
N LYS A 194 -4.65 10.09 -34.74
CA LYS A 194 -4.50 10.59 -36.13
C LYS A 194 -3.35 9.93 -36.91
N PHE A 195 -2.27 9.55 -36.23
CA PHE A 195 -1.13 8.84 -36.80
C PHE A 195 -1.47 7.39 -37.18
N ILE A 196 -2.04 6.61 -36.25
CA ILE A 196 -2.49 5.23 -36.49
C ILE A 196 -3.58 5.22 -37.58
N ARG A 197 -4.56 6.11 -37.51
CA ARG A 197 -5.62 6.24 -38.52
C ARG A 197 -5.09 6.62 -39.93
N LEU A 198 -3.99 7.37 -40.01
CA LEU A 198 -3.34 7.70 -41.29
C LEU A 198 -2.56 6.51 -41.87
N LEU A 199 -1.99 5.66 -41.01
CA LEU A 199 -1.26 4.44 -41.41
C LEU A 199 -2.20 3.26 -41.74
N MET A 200 -3.29 3.09 -40.98
CA MET A 200 -4.31 2.07 -41.24
C MET A 200 -5.31 2.48 -42.35
N ALA A 201 -5.17 3.68 -42.92
CA ALA A 201 -5.97 4.10 -44.06
C ALA A 201 -5.66 3.18 -45.27
N PRO A 202 -6.66 2.49 -45.86
CA PRO A 202 -6.38 1.47 -46.85
C PRO A 202 -5.74 2.07 -48.11
N ALA A 203 -4.56 1.57 -48.46
CA ALA A 203 -3.83 1.89 -49.71
C ALA A 203 -4.64 1.59 -51.00
N LYS A 204 -5.82 0.97 -50.87
CA LYS A 204 -6.77 0.67 -51.94
C LYS A 204 -7.74 1.82 -52.29
N VAL A 205 -7.62 3.01 -51.69
CA VAL A 205 -8.26 4.24 -52.24
C VAL A 205 -7.43 4.79 -53.44
N GLY A 206 -7.07 3.88 -54.35
CA GLY A 206 -6.36 4.13 -55.62
C GLY A 206 -7.28 4.09 -56.84
N GLY A 207 -8.60 4.10 -56.64
CA GLY A 207 -9.57 4.24 -57.72
C GLY A 207 -9.45 5.61 -58.39
N ARG A 208 -9.46 5.64 -59.73
CA ARG A 208 -9.14 6.77 -60.64
C ARG A 208 -9.79 8.15 -60.36
N ALA A 209 -10.73 8.26 -59.41
CA ALA A 209 -11.39 9.51 -59.02
C ALA A 209 -10.72 10.23 -57.82
N GLY A 210 -10.06 9.52 -56.89
CA GLY A 210 -9.53 10.12 -55.65
C GLY A 210 -8.25 10.93 -55.80
N MET A 211 -7.49 10.71 -56.89
CA MET A 211 -6.13 11.22 -57.07
C MET A 211 -6.00 12.75 -57.20
N LYS A 212 -7.08 13.47 -57.52
CA LYS A 212 -7.02 14.90 -57.90
C LYS A 212 -6.95 15.89 -56.75
N PHE A 213 -7.33 15.51 -55.52
CA PHE A 213 -7.30 16.42 -54.36
C PHE A 213 -6.12 16.21 -53.40
N LEU A 214 -5.36 15.11 -53.49
CA LEU A 214 -4.18 14.88 -52.63
C LEU A 214 -2.86 15.45 -53.18
N ASN A 215 -2.75 15.69 -54.48
CA ASN A 215 -1.46 15.92 -55.14
C ASN A 215 -0.79 17.28 -54.86
N VAL A 216 -1.48 18.28 -54.32
CA VAL A 216 -0.91 19.63 -54.08
C VAL A 216 -0.38 19.81 -52.65
N GLY A 217 -0.90 19.06 -51.68
CA GLY A 217 -0.47 19.15 -50.27
C GLY A 217 0.47 18.02 -49.82
N MET A 218 0.25 16.78 -50.28
CA MET A 218 0.91 15.60 -49.70
C MET A 218 2.40 15.47 -50.10
N SER A 219 2.76 15.90 -51.32
CA SER A 219 4.11 15.67 -51.90
C SER A 219 5.23 16.49 -51.22
N MET A 220 4.89 17.62 -50.58
CA MET A 220 5.86 18.40 -49.79
C MET A 220 6.10 17.81 -48.39
N MET A 221 5.14 17.06 -47.84
CA MET A 221 5.22 16.46 -46.51
C MET A 221 5.90 15.08 -46.53
N THR A 222 5.68 14.27 -47.57
CA THR A 222 6.35 12.97 -47.73
C THR A 222 7.85 13.12 -48.02
N GLY A 223 8.24 14.10 -48.83
CA GLY A 223 9.64 14.35 -49.20
C GLY A 223 10.52 14.91 -48.05
N THR A 224 9.91 15.48 -47.01
CA THR A 224 10.60 15.96 -45.80
C THR A 224 10.65 14.88 -44.72
N ILE A 225 9.52 14.19 -44.46
CA ILE A 225 9.46 13.04 -43.54
C ILE A 225 10.41 11.92 -43.98
N GLY A 226 10.42 11.54 -45.26
CA GLY A 226 11.28 10.47 -45.77
C GLY A 226 12.79 10.77 -45.71
N LYS A 227 13.18 12.06 -45.67
CA LYS A 227 14.59 12.49 -45.51
C LYS A 227 15.05 12.55 -44.05
N VAL A 228 14.12 12.70 -43.11
CA VAL A 228 14.42 12.85 -41.67
C VAL A 228 14.26 11.54 -40.90
N LEU A 229 13.28 10.68 -41.28
CA LEU A 229 13.02 9.39 -40.63
C LEU A 229 13.58 8.18 -41.40
N GLY A 230 14.00 8.36 -42.66
CA GLY A 230 14.56 7.30 -43.49
C GLY A 230 13.51 6.38 -44.11
N GLY A 231 13.77 5.92 -45.34
CA GLY A 231 12.83 5.05 -46.08
C GLY A 231 12.62 3.67 -45.45
N GLN A 232 13.63 3.15 -44.74
CA GLN A 232 13.55 1.86 -44.05
C GLN A 232 12.52 1.87 -42.91
N PHE A 233 12.54 2.89 -42.04
CA PHE A 233 11.58 3.04 -40.95
C PHE A 233 10.13 3.09 -41.45
N LEU A 234 9.87 3.79 -42.56
CA LEU A 234 8.55 3.81 -43.18
C LEU A 234 8.11 2.42 -43.69
N GLY A 235 9.03 1.61 -44.18
CA GLY A 235 8.79 0.21 -44.56
C GLY A 235 8.45 -0.67 -43.35
N ASP A 236 9.24 -0.56 -42.28
CA ASP A 236 9.02 -1.32 -41.03
C ASP A 236 7.63 -1.02 -40.43
N VAL A 237 7.23 0.26 -40.41
CA VAL A 237 5.91 0.72 -39.96
C VAL A 237 4.78 0.15 -40.83
N GLN A 238 4.92 0.19 -42.16
CA GLN A 238 3.89 -0.35 -43.08
C GLN A 238 3.73 -1.86 -42.96
N MET A 239 4.84 -2.59 -42.80
CA MET A 239 4.84 -4.04 -42.58
C MET A 239 4.12 -4.39 -41.27
N PHE A 240 4.47 -3.70 -40.17
CA PHE A 240 3.84 -3.87 -38.86
C PHE A 240 2.33 -3.63 -38.93
N VAL A 241 1.89 -2.50 -39.50
CA VAL A 241 0.46 -2.16 -39.61
C VAL A 241 -0.31 -3.19 -40.44
N THR A 242 0.24 -3.62 -41.58
CA THR A 242 -0.38 -4.64 -42.42
C THR A 242 -0.54 -5.98 -41.71
N ALA A 243 0.43 -6.36 -40.87
CA ALA A 243 0.39 -7.60 -40.11
C ALA A 243 -0.52 -7.53 -38.87
N MET A 244 -0.74 -6.33 -38.31
CA MET A 244 -1.55 -6.08 -37.10
C MET A 244 -3.04 -5.76 -37.35
N ASP A 245 -3.46 -5.53 -38.60
CA ASP A 245 -4.81 -5.06 -38.99
C ASP A 245 -5.95 -5.88 -38.32
N SER A 246 -5.83 -7.21 -38.27
CA SER A 246 -6.83 -8.07 -37.62
C SER A 246 -6.73 -8.13 -36.10
N MET A 247 -5.59 -7.76 -35.50
CA MET A 247 -5.39 -7.84 -34.05
C MET A 247 -5.95 -6.62 -33.32
N PHE A 248 -5.77 -5.42 -33.85
CA PHE A 248 -6.23 -4.19 -33.19
C PHE A 248 -7.74 -4.17 -32.91
N GLY A 249 -8.56 -4.75 -33.80
CA GLY A 249 -10.00 -4.89 -33.59
C GLY A 249 -10.38 -5.80 -32.41
N GLY A 250 -9.56 -6.83 -32.11
CA GLY A 250 -9.79 -7.77 -31.01
C GLY A 250 -9.43 -7.22 -29.64
N LEU A 251 -8.40 -6.37 -29.55
CA LEU A 251 -7.90 -5.78 -28.29
C LEU A 251 -9.02 -5.06 -27.52
N ARG A 252 -9.84 -4.26 -28.24
CA ARG A 252 -10.92 -3.46 -27.65
C ARG A 252 -11.98 -4.34 -27.00
N THR A 253 -12.45 -5.37 -27.69
CA THR A 253 -13.48 -6.29 -27.17
C THR A 253 -13.01 -7.00 -25.90
N ARG A 254 -11.72 -7.34 -25.80
CA ARG A 254 -11.14 -7.96 -24.60
C ARG A 254 -10.93 -6.99 -23.45
N ALA A 255 -10.54 -5.74 -23.73
CA ALA A 255 -10.51 -4.67 -22.73
C ALA A 255 -11.91 -4.46 -22.12
N GLU A 256 -12.94 -4.35 -22.96
CA GLU A 256 -14.33 -4.21 -22.52
C GLU A 256 -14.83 -5.44 -21.75
N ALA A 257 -14.44 -6.66 -22.14
CA ALA A 257 -14.78 -7.89 -21.42
C ALA A 257 -14.13 -7.94 -20.04
N THR A 258 -12.83 -7.63 -19.92
CA THR A 258 -12.13 -7.62 -18.62
C THR A 258 -12.64 -6.51 -17.72
N TYR A 259 -12.93 -5.33 -18.27
CA TYR A 259 -13.55 -4.24 -17.53
C TYR A 259 -14.90 -4.67 -16.91
N ARG A 260 -15.76 -5.40 -17.65
CA ARG A 260 -17.01 -5.95 -17.11
C ARG A 260 -16.79 -7.03 -16.03
N LEU A 261 -15.69 -7.79 -16.09
CA LEU A 261 -15.35 -8.72 -15.00
C LEU A 261 -15.09 -7.97 -13.69
N LEU A 262 -14.48 -6.77 -13.76
CA LEU A 262 -14.22 -5.96 -12.57
C LEU A 262 -15.49 -5.34 -11.96
N GLN A 263 -16.53 -5.11 -12.76
CA GLN A 263 -17.86 -4.68 -12.30
C GLN A 263 -18.73 -5.83 -11.78
N ALA A 264 -18.34 -7.09 -12.04
CA ALA A 264 -19.13 -8.26 -11.65
C ALA A 264 -19.04 -8.51 -10.13
N PRO A 265 -20.09 -9.04 -9.47
CA PRO A 265 -20.10 -9.30 -8.03
C PRO A 265 -18.96 -10.19 -7.50
N GLY A 266 -18.35 -11.03 -8.35
CA GLY A 266 -17.19 -11.84 -8.00
C GLY A 266 -15.84 -11.09 -8.01
N THR A 267 -15.86 -9.76 -8.16
CA THR A 267 -14.70 -8.89 -7.97
C THR A 267 -14.91 -8.00 -6.74
N ALA A 268 -13.88 -7.87 -5.90
CA ALA A 268 -13.85 -6.96 -4.77
C ALA A 268 -12.66 -5.99 -4.86
N PHE A 269 -12.91 -4.70 -4.63
CA PHE A 269 -11.87 -3.69 -4.51
C PHE A 269 -11.54 -3.43 -3.04
N LEU A 270 -10.24 -3.37 -2.73
CA LEU A 270 -9.71 -2.97 -1.44
C LEU A 270 -8.85 -1.73 -1.62
N VAL A 271 -9.30 -0.61 -1.04
CA VAL A 271 -8.50 0.61 -0.96
C VAL A 271 -7.53 0.46 0.20
N VAL A 272 -6.24 0.71 0.01
CA VAL A 272 -5.21 0.67 1.06
C VAL A 272 -4.72 2.09 1.32
N ALA A 273 -4.65 2.51 2.59
CA ALA A 273 -4.14 3.83 2.97
C ALA A 273 -3.45 3.80 4.33
N ALA A 274 -2.43 4.65 4.52
CA ALA A 274 -1.93 4.99 5.85
C ALA A 274 -2.90 5.94 6.57
N PRO A 275 -2.91 6.05 7.91
CA PRO A 275 -3.73 7.01 8.67
C PRO A 275 -3.29 8.49 8.52
N GLU A 276 -2.66 8.82 7.40
CA GLU A 276 -2.14 10.14 7.04
C GLU A 276 -3.16 10.93 6.22
N ARG A 277 -3.15 12.26 6.37
CA ARG A 277 -4.12 13.15 5.73
C ARG A 277 -4.20 13.01 4.21
N ASP A 278 -3.07 12.88 3.54
CA ASP A 278 -3.04 12.86 2.07
C ASP A 278 -3.30 11.45 1.53
N ALA A 279 -2.86 10.39 2.23
CA ALA A 279 -3.24 9.01 1.92
C ALA A 279 -4.76 8.79 2.06
N LEU A 280 -5.38 9.27 3.14
CA LEU A 280 -6.84 9.18 3.32
C LEU A 280 -7.64 10.08 2.38
N ARG A 281 -7.07 11.21 1.94
CA ARG A 281 -7.69 12.04 0.90
C ARG A 281 -7.68 11.35 -0.46
N GLU A 282 -6.58 10.70 -0.83
CA GLU A 282 -6.54 9.87 -2.04
C GLU A 282 -7.49 8.67 -1.89
N ALA A 283 -7.55 8.01 -0.73
CA ALA A 283 -8.51 6.93 -0.47
C ALA A 283 -9.96 7.34 -0.70
N ALA A 284 -10.37 8.54 -0.25
CA ALA A 284 -11.72 9.07 -0.51
C ALA A 284 -11.98 9.24 -2.01
N TYR A 285 -11.00 9.77 -2.76
CA TYR A 285 -11.08 9.84 -4.22
C TYR A 285 -11.20 8.45 -4.88
N PHE A 286 -10.47 7.43 -4.38
CA PHE A 286 -10.63 6.06 -4.87
C PHE A 286 -12.06 5.53 -4.60
N VAL A 287 -12.62 5.74 -3.41
CA VAL A 287 -14.01 5.33 -3.07
C VAL A 287 -15.03 5.99 -4.00
N GLU A 288 -14.99 7.32 -4.16
CA GLU A 288 -15.88 8.06 -5.04
C GLU A 288 -15.76 7.59 -6.51
N ARG A 289 -14.54 7.36 -6.99
CA ARG A 289 -14.27 6.94 -8.37
C ARG A 289 -14.70 5.49 -8.64
N LEU A 290 -14.56 4.58 -7.66
CA LEU A 290 -15.05 3.20 -7.76
C LEU A 290 -16.58 3.16 -7.81
N ALA A 291 -17.25 3.92 -6.93
CA ALA A 291 -18.70 4.05 -6.96
C ALA A 291 -19.21 4.63 -8.30
N ALA A 292 -18.52 5.62 -8.85
CA ALA A 292 -18.87 6.24 -10.13
C ALA A 292 -18.66 5.35 -11.38
N GLU A 293 -17.85 4.29 -11.29
CA GLU A 293 -17.64 3.31 -12.38
C GLU A 293 -18.29 1.94 -12.04
N GLU A 294 -19.18 1.89 -11.04
CA GLU A 294 -19.94 0.70 -10.60
C GLU A 294 -19.04 -0.50 -10.19
N MET A 295 -17.90 -0.21 -9.58
CA MET A 295 -16.93 -1.21 -9.13
C MET A 295 -17.22 -1.65 -7.68
N PRO A 296 -17.33 -2.95 -7.35
CA PRO A 296 -17.71 -3.39 -6.01
C PRO A 296 -16.59 -3.14 -4.99
N LEU A 297 -16.75 -2.13 -4.14
CA LEU A 297 -15.85 -1.83 -3.02
C LEU A 297 -16.16 -2.74 -1.84
N ALA A 298 -15.19 -3.55 -1.41
CA ALA A 298 -15.29 -4.30 -0.16
C ALA A 298 -14.96 -3.43 1.06
N GLY A 299 -13.94 -2.57 0.96
CA GLY A 299 -13.63 -1.61 2.03
C GLY A 299 -12.24 -0.97 1.97
N LEU A 300 -11.87 -0.36 3.10
CA LEU A 300 -10.60 0.30 3.35
C LEU A 300 -9.72 -0.54 4.29
N VAL A 301 -8.50 -0.86 3.85
CA VAL A 301 -7.41 -1.31 4.70
C VAL A 301 -6.62 -0.09 5.18
N LEU A 302 -6.80 0.27 6.44
CA LEU A 302 -6.00 1.29 7.11
C LEU A 302 -4.70 0.63 7.61
N ASN A 303 -3.60 0.85 6.88
CA ASN A 303 -2.31 0.22 7.15
C ASN A 303 -1.40 1.09 8.00
N ARG A 304 -0.43 0.49 8.70
CA ARG A 304 0.51 1.17 9.62
C ARG A 304 -0.20 2.00 10.70
N VAL A 305 -1.30 1.49 11.24
CA VAL A 305 -1.99 2.12 12.36
C VAL A 305 -1.08 2.04 13.58
N HIS A 306 -0.80 3.20 14.16
CA HIS A 306 0.00 3.28 15.36
C HIS A 306 -0.85 3.09 16.61
N GLY A 307 -0.26 2.49 17.64
CA GLY A 307 -0.82 2.39 18.99
C GLY A 307 0.15 2.91 20.05
N SER A 308 -0.30 2.88 21.31
CA SER A 308 0.55 3.06 22.49
C SER A 308 0.12 2.09 23.59
N GLY A 309 1.05 1.30 24.11
CA GLY A 309 0.83 0.45 25.29
C GLY A 309 0.54 1.24 26.57
N ALA A 310 0.76 2.56 26.56
CA ALA A 310 0.50 3.49 27.65
C ALA A 310 -0.62 4.50 27.32
N ALA A 311 -1.61 4.11 26.51
CA ALA A 311 -2.70 4.99 26.05
C ALA A 311 -3.51 5.71 27.17
N ARG A 312 -3.44 5.23 28.42
CA ARG A 312 -4.06 5.88 29.60
C ARG A 312 -3.36 7.19 30.03
N LEU A 313 -2.11 7.39 29.62
CA LEU A 313 -1.36 8.62 29.85
C LEU A 313 -1.52 9.53 28.63
N SER A 314 -2.28 10.63 28.78
CA SER A 314 -2.47 11.59 27.69
C SER A 314 -1.21 12.43 27.44
N ALA A 315 -1.14 13.09 26.28
CA ALA A 315 -0.01 13.94 25.93
C ALA A 315 0.16 15.11 26.92
N GLU A 316 -0.94 15.72 27.36
CA GLU A 316 -0.94 16.83 28.31
C GLU A 316 -0.42 16.38 29.68
N ARG A 317 -0.86 15.21 30.15
CA ARG A 317 -0.38 14.64 31.42
C ARG A 317 1.09 14.25 31.38
N ALA A 318 1.56 13.74 30.24
CA ALA A 318 2.96 13.38 30.07
C ALA A 318 3.88 14.62 30.01
N LEU A 319 3.47 15.69 29.30
CA LEU A 319 4.20 16.96 29.29
C LEU A 319 4.27 17.59 30.68
N ALA A 320 3.14 17.72 31.38
CA ALA A 320 3.12 18.26 32.74
C ALA A 320 3.98 17.44 33.72
N ALA A 321 4.00 16.11 33.57
CA ALA A 321 4.87 15.26 34.38
C ALA A 321 6.37 15.43 34.02
N ALA A 322 6.71 15.68 32.76
CA ALA A 322 8.08 15.98 32.33
C ALA A 322 8.56 17.35 32.84
N GLU A 323 7.70 18.36 32.80
CA GLU A 323 7.95 19.71 33.32
C GLU A 323 8.21 19.66 34.84
N ASN A 324 7.32 18.99 35.60
CA ASN A 324 7.48 18.82 37.05
C ASN A 324 8.79 18.11 37.45
N LEU A 325 9.28 17.16 36.65
CA LEU A 325 10.54 16.45 36.90
C LEU A 325 11.78 17.32 36.68
N GLU A 326 11.71 18.32 35.81
CA GLU A 326 12.83 19.23 35.53
C GLU A 326 12.84 20.47 36.41
N GLU A 327 11.68 20.93 36.87
CA GLU A 327 11.55 22.02 37.84
C GLU A 327 11.89 21.58 39.28
N GLY A 328 12.29 20.33 39.50
CA GLY A 328 12.51 19.75 40.83
C GLY A 328 11.21 19.61 41.65
N GLY A 329 10.07 19.62 40.96
CA GLY A 329 8.71 19.78 41.50
C GLY A 329 8.07 18.52 42.07
N ILE A 330 8.83 17.46 42.36
CA ILE A 330 8.35 16.41 43.29
C ILE A 330 8.48 16.96 44.70
N VAL A 331 7.56 17.86 45.06
CA VAL A 331 7.19 18.00 46.46
C VAL A 331 6.47 16.72 46.82
N ASP A 332 7.06 15.91 47.70
CA ASP A 332 6.35 14.80 48.35
C ASP A 332 5.09 15.39 48.98
N GLN A 333 3.93 15.15 48.35
CA GLN A 333 2.66 15.47 48.99
C GLN A 333 2.52 14.50 50.15
N GLU A 334 2.80 14.97 51.36
CA GLU A 334 2.45 14.26 52.58
C GLU A 334 1.02 13.74 52.46
N PRO A 335 0.75 12.47 52.81
CA PRO A 335 -0.57 11.88 52.65
C PRO A 335 -1.59 12.75 53.37
N GLY A 336 -2.47 13.38 52.57
CA GLY A 336 -3.28 14.51 53.01
C GLY A 336 -4.02 14.22 54.30
N ASN A 337 -3.96 15.19 55.23
CA ASN A 337 -4.44 15.09 56.62
C ASN A 337 -5.98 14.93 56.70
N ALA A 338 -6.46 13.74 56.36
CA ALA A 338 -7.83 13.30 56.51
C ALA A 338 -7.96 12.58 57.87
N PRO A 339 -8.84 13.03 58.77
CA PRO A 339 -8.95 12.43 60.10
C PRO A 339 -9.44 10.98 60.00
N PRO A 340 -8.80 10.02 60.69
CA PRO A 340 -9.13 8.61 60.55
C PRO A 340 -10.52 8.31 61.13
N ARG A 341 -11.43 7.82 60.28
CA ARG A 341 -12.65 7.15 60.74
C ARG A 341 -12.25 5.82 61.38
N GLY A 342 -12.38 5.73 62.70
CA GLY A 342 -11.95 4.57 63.46
C GLY A 342 -12.72 3.28 63.12
N VAL A 343 -11.97 2.19 62.98
CA VAL A 343 -12.44 0.80 63.14
C VAL A 343 -11.42 0.08 64.02
N ALA A 344 -11.88 -0.85 64.85
CA ALA A 344 -11.18 -1.32 66.04
C ALA A 344 -9.94 -2.20 65.80
N ALA A 345 -9.13 -2.32 66.85
CA ALA A 345 -7.86 -3.06 66.86
C ALA A 345 -8.03 -4.59 66.89
N ALA A 346 -7.03 -5.29 66.34
CA ALA A 346 -6.64 -6.65 66.71
C ALA A 346 -5.10 -6.75 66.66
N ALA A 347 -4.48 -7.44 67.63
CA ALA A 347 -3.04 -7.40 67.88
C ALA A 347 -2.26 -8.54 67.20
N GLY A 348 -0.94 -8.36 67.01
CA GLY A 348 -0.03 -9.37 66.47
C GLY A 348 1.46 -9.04 66.61
N SER A 349 2.11 -9.57 67.65
CA SER A 349 3.56 -9.55 67.97
C SER A 349 4.35 -10.65 67.20
N SER A 350 5.67 -10.63 66.96
CA SER A 350 6.83 -9.73 67.21
C SER A 350 8.08 -10.38 66.51
N PRO A 351 9.36 -10.14 66.88
CA PRO A 351 10.18 -8.91 66.90
C PRO A 351 11.49 -9.03 66.06
N ARG A 352 12.31 -7.95 66.05
CA ARG A 352 13.73 -7.93 65.60
C ARG A 352 14.72 -8.22 66.73
N ALA A 353 15.94 -8.64 66.37
CA ALA A 353 17.21 -8.58 67.12
C ALA A 353 18.39 -8.64 66.11
N SER A 354 19.67 -8.39 66.40
CA SER A 354 20.39 -7.43 67.28
C SER A 354 21.91 -7.62 66.99
N GLU A 355 22.74 -6.57 67.07
CA GLU A 355 24.18 -6.60 66.67
C GLU A 355 25.16 -7.07 67.77
N ALA A 356 26.38 -7.51 67.38
CA ALA A 356 27.66 -7.32 68.12
C ALA A 356 28.93 -7.68 67.26
N PRO A 357 30.15 -7.14 67.51
CA PRO A 357 31.31 -7.14 66.59
C PRO A 357 32.65 -7.75 67.18
N PRO A 358 33.91 -7.25 66.92
CA PRO A 358 34.91 -7.85 65.97
C PRO A 358 36.35 -8.11 66.53
N GLU A 359 37.30 -8.68 65.75
CA GLU A 359 38.77 -8.73 66.03
C GLU A 359 39.69 -8.73 64.76
N PRO A 360 41.04 -8.45 64.87
CA PRO A 360 41.89 -7.98 63.75
C PRO A 360 43.16 -8.87 63.40
N PRO A 361 44.36 -8.38 62.96
CA PRO A 361 45.02 -8.76 61.69
C PRO A 361 46.38 -9.51 61.83
N PRO A 362 47.19 -9.67 60.74
CA PRO A 362 48.48 -8.93 60.69
C PRO A 362 49.03 -8.55 59.28
N GLU A 363 50.13 -7.78 59.26
CA GLU A 363 50.98 -7.42 58.10
C GLU A 363 51.98 -8.55 57.70
N SER A 364 53.02 -8.43 56.85
CA SER A 364 53.74 -7.37 56.05
C SER A 364 54.56 -8.12 54.92
N PRO A 365 55.60 -7.64 54.18
CA PRO A 365 56.24 -6.30 54.01
C PRO A 365 56.50 -5.86 52.51
N GLU A 366 57.22 -4.74 52.31
CA GLU A 366 57.80 -4.27 51.02
C GLU A 366 59.09 -5.05 50.60
N ALA A 367 59.93 -4.77 49.56
CA ALA A 367 60.17 -3.68 48.57
C ALA A 367 60.98 -4.27 47.36
N PRO A 368 61.84 -3.57 46.54
CA PRO A 368 62.03 -2.14 46.20
C PRO A 368 62.29 -1.77 44.69
N VAL A 369 62.29 -0.46 44.40
CA VAL A 369 62.98 0.36 43.34
C VAL A 369 63.04 -0.01 41.83
N SER A 370 62.74 1.00 40.97
CA SER A 370 63.75 1.64 40.08
C SER A 370 63.24 2.96 39.44
N ASP A 371 64.08 4.01 39.42
CA ASP A 371 63.82 5.31 38.76
C ASP A 371 63.71 5.25 37.22
N LEU A 372 63.04 6.25 36.63
CA LEU A 372 63.64 7.14 35.60
C LEU A 372 62.72 8.34 35.27
N SER A 373 63.33 9.45 34.85
CA SER A 373 62.73 10.79 34.79
C SER A 373 62.68 11.38 33.36
N THR A 374 61.71 12.27 33.04
CA THR A 374 61.90 13.44 32.14
C THR A 374 60.66 14.38 31.98
N THR A 375 60.77 15.58 32.55
CA THR A 375 60.44 16.94 32.01
C THR A 375 59.25 17.27 31.05
N ALA A 376 58.39 18.18 31.55
CA ALA A 376 57.90 19.45 30.92
C ALA A 376 56.66 19.43 29.94
N PRO A 377 56.03 20.58 29.54
CA PRO A 377 54.75 20.98 30.15
C PRO A 377 53.60 21.54 29.24
N ALA A 378 52.34 21.19 29.56
CA ALA A 378 51.06 21.92 29.29
C ALA A 378 50.65 22.22 27.82
N PRO A 379 49.41 22.69 27.49
CA PRO A 379 48.19 22.86 28.30
C PRO A 379 46.90 22.21 27.70
N GLY A 380 45.76 22.29 28.41
CA GLY A 380 44.47 22.54 27.73
C GLY A 380 43.64 21.34 27.26
N ALA A 381 43.59 20.22 27.98
CA ALA A 381 42.55 19.21 27.75
C ALA A 381 41.18 19.74 28.25
N GLY A 382 40.35 20.22 27.33
CA GLY A 382 38.93 20.45 27.59
C GLY A 382 38.25 19.11 27.85
N SER A 383 38.11 18.73 29.13
CA SER A 383 37.45 17.49 29.52
C SER A 383 35.95 17.60 29.24
N VAL A 384 35.53 17.13 28.07
CA VAL A 384 34.13 16.74 27.85
C VAL A 384 33.89 15.48 28.67
N THR A 385 33.60 15.67 29.95
CA THR A 385 33.05 14.60 30.78
C THR A 385 31.70 14.23 30.19
N PRO A 386 31.43 12.94 29.90
CA PRO A 386 30.09 12.52 29.52
C PRO A 386 29.19 12.77 30.73
N SER A 387 28.29 13.75 30.61
CA SER A 387 27.30 14.04 31.64
C SER A 387 26.44 12.79 31.87
N VAL A 388 26.51 12.22 33.07
CA VAL A 388 25.59 11.16 33.49
C VAL A 388 24.20 11.77 33.55
N THR A 389 23.37 11.50 32.54
CA THR A 389 21.97 11.95 32.51
C THR A 389 21.27 11.44 33.76
N SER A 390 20.65 12.33 34.53
CA SER A 390 19.93 11.89 35.74
C SER A 390 18.72 11.02 35.35
N VAL A 391 18.28 10.16 36.27
CA VAL A 391 17.07 9.35 36.06
C VAL A 391 15.86 10.24 35.78
N GLU A 392 15.78 11.41 36.42
CA GLU A 392 14.74 12.41 36.20
C GLU A 392 14.79 13.01 34.78
N GLN A 393 15.98 13.41 34.31
CA GLN A 393 16.18 13.91 32.94
C GLN A 393 15.81 12.85 31.88
N LEU A 394 16.21 11.59 32.11
CA LEU A 394 15.84 10.49 31.22
C LEU A 394 14.31 10.25 31.23
N THR A 395 13.69 10.31 32.41
CA THR A 395 12.24 10.11 32.57
C THR A 395 11.44 11.25 31.92
N ALA A 396 11.86 12.51 32.10
CA ALA A 396 11.28 13.67 31.43
C ALA A 396 11.41 13.57 29.91
N GLY A 397 12.58 13.14 29.40
CA GLY A 397 12.80 12.88 27.98
C GLY A 397 11.85 11.81 27.41
N LEU A 398 11.69 10.68 28.11
CA LEU A 398 10.76 9.60 27.73
C LEU A 398 9.30 10.05 27.77
N LEU A 399 8.92 10.87 28.75
CA LEU A 399 7.57 11.43 28.87
C LEU A 399 7.27 12.40 27.72
N ARG A 400 8.23 13.25 27.30
CA ARG A 400 8.08 14.09 26.10
C ARG A 400 7.92 13.26 24.83
N LEU A 401 8.75 12.23 24.63
CA LEU A 401 8.64 11.33 23.48
C LEU A 401 7.29 10.60 23.45
N HIS A 402 6.77 10.16 24.61
CA HIS A 402 5.42 9.61 24.72
C HIS A 402 4.35 10.66 24.41
N ALA A 403 4.50 11.91 24.86
CA ALA A 403 3.56 12.98 24.55
C ALA A 403 3.50 13.29 23.04
N GLU A 404 4.64 13.39 22.37
CA GLU A 404 4.73 13.54 20.91
C GLU A 404 4.03 12.38 20.20
N ARG A 405 4.29 11.14 20.63
CA ARG A 405 3.61 9.95 20.10
C ARG A 405 2.10 10.01 20.30
N MET A 406 1.62 10.39 21.48
CA MET A 406 0.18 10.54 21.75
C MET A 406 -0.46 11.68 20.94
N GLN A 407 0.26 12.77 20.64
CA GLN A 407 -0.22 13.81 19.73
C GLN A 407 -0.33 13.33 18.29
N VAL A 408 0.62 12.52 17.80
CA VAL A 408 0.54 11.87 16.48
C VAL A 408 -0.68 10.95 16.41
N LEU A 409 -0.85 10.06 17.40
CA LEU A 409 -2.01 9.16 17.51
C LEU A 409 -3.35 9.92 17.52
N ALA A 410 -3.42 11.06 18.22
CA ALA A 410 -4.61 11.90 18.23
C ALA A 410 -4.90 12.56 16.86
N ARG A 411 -3.87 12.90 16.07
CA ARG A 411 -4.01 13.44 14.71
C ARG A 411 -4.44 12.37 13.71
N GLU A 412 -3.83 11.19 13.78
CA GLU A 412 -4.19 10.00 12.99
C GLU A 412 -5.65 9.62 13.25
N ARG A 413 -6.04 9.45 14.52
CA ARG A 413 -7.42 9.15 14.94
C ARG A 413 -8.42 10.16 14.38
N ARG A 414 -8.21 11.48 14.59
CA ARG A 414 -9.08 12.53 14.03
C ARG A 414 -9.20 12.50 12.50
N THR A 415 -8.15 12.07 11.80
CA THR A 415 -8.13 12.00 10.32
C THR A 415 -8.94 10.80 9.84
N ARG A 416 -8.73 9.64 10.47
CA ARG A 416 -9.53 8.41 10.26
C ARG A 416 -11.01 8.64 10.58
N ASP A 417 -11.32 9.21 11.74
CA ASP A 417 -12.70 9.41 12.18
C ASP A 417 -13.43 10.39 11.25
N ARG A 418 -12.74 11.39 10.68
CA ARG A 418 -13.28 12.24 9.62
C ARG A 418 -13.55 11.48 8.32
N PHE A 419 -12.66 10.58 7.90
CA PHE A 419 -12.91 9.73 6.73
C PHE A 419 -14.16 8.88 6.95
N THR A 420 -14.25 8.19 8.10
CA THR A 420 -15.43 7.39 8.49
C THR A 420 -16.71 8.21 8.51
N ALA A 421 -16.67 9.45 9.00
CA ALA A 421 -17.86 10.32 9.03
C ALA A 421 -18.30 10.82 7.64
N LEU A 422 -17.41 10.82 6.64
CA LEU A 422 -17.72 11.17 5.25
C LEU A 422 -18.13 9.95 4.41
N HIS A 423 -17.63 8.76 4.77
CA HIS A 423 -17.86 7.49 4.09
C HIS A 423 -18.33 6.40 5.08
N PRO A 424 -19.49 6.57 5.77
CA PRO A 424 -19.99 5.61 6.74
C PRO A 424 -20.34 4.24 6.14
N GLU A 425 -20.54 4.17 4.82
CA GLU A 425 -20.76 2.95 4.04
C GLU A 425 -19.49 2.09 3.85
N VAL A 426 -18.30 2.66 4.06
CA VAL A 426 -17.03 1.96 3.81
C VAL A 426 -16.58 1.20 5.05
N ALA A 427 -16.59 -0.13 4.94
CA ALA A 427 -16.04 -1.00 5.98
C ALA A 427 -14.51 -0.82 6.12
N VAL A 428 -13.98 -0.95 7.34
CA VAL A 428 -12.56 -0.68 7.65
C VAL A 428 -11.90 -1.85 8.37
N ALA A 429 -10.73 -2.28 7.89
CA ALA A 429 -9.79 -3.14 8.61
C ALA A 429 -8.56 -2.30 9.00
N GLU A 430 -8.01 -2.51 10.21
CA GLU A 430 -6.86 -1.77 10.72
C GLU A 430 -5.65 -2.71 10.89
N VAL A 431 -4.55 -2.44 10.20
CA VAL A 431 -3.30 -3.20 10.31
C VAL A 431 -2.30 -2.37 11.13
N ALA A 432 -1.85 -2.94 12.24
CA ALA A 432 -0.88 -2.30 13.12
C ALA A 432 0.48 -2.08 12.41
N ALA A 433 1.17 -0.99 12.75
CA ALA A 433 2.54 -0.77 12.31
C ALA A 433 3.50 -1.80 12.95
N LEU A 434 4.12 -2.64 12.12
CA LEU A 434 5.13 -3.61 12.54
C LEU A 434 6.51 -2.94 12.78
N PRO A 435 7.35 -3.46 13.69
CA PRO A 435 8.63 -2.86 14.06
C PRO A 435 9.78 -3.09 13.05
N GLY A 436 9.48 -3.53 11.82
CA GLY A 436 10.45 -3.80 10.77
C GLY A 436 9.79 -3.99 9.39
N ASP A 437 10.61 -4.08 8.35
CA ASP A 437 10.14 -4.34 6.98
C ASP A 437 9.67 -5.79 6.82
N VAL A 438 8.63 -5.99 6.00
CA VAL A 438 8.11 -7.34 5.67
C VAL A 438 8.69 -7.82 4.34
N HIS A 439 9.59 -8.79 4.45
CA HIS A 439 10.39 -9.37 3.37
C HIS A 439 10.37 -10.91 3.34
N ASP A 440 9.43 -11.55 4.06
CA ASP A 440 9.26 -12.99 4.09
C ASP A 440 7.79 -13.39 4.39
N LEU A 441 7.51 -14.69 4.24
CA LEU A 441 6.17 -15.24 4.44
C LEU A 441 5.68 -15.15 5.90
N ALA A 442 6.58 -15.12 6.89
CA ALA A 442 6.20 -15.02 8.29
C ALA A 442 5.69 -13.61 8.62
N GLY A 443 6.36 -12.58 8.12
CA GLY A 443 5.88 -11.19 8.20
C GLY A 443 4.59 -10.97 7.40
N LEU A 444 4.44 -11.61 6.24
CA LEU A 444 3.19 -11.57 5.47
C LEU A 444 2.03 -12.26 6.21
N ARG A 445 2.27 -13.41 6.86
CA ARG A 445 1.27 -14.09 7.69
C ARG A 445 0.83 -13.22 8.85
N ALA A 446 1.76 -12.57 9.56
CA ALA A 446 1.43 -11.62 10.63
C ALA A 446 0.55 -10.46 10.13
N ILE A 447 0.80 -9.92 8.93
CA ILE A 447 -0.11 -8.93 8.31
C ILE A 447 -1.46 -9.56 7.98
N GLY A 448 -1.50 -10.80 7.49
CA GLY A 448 -2.73 -11.55 7.23
C GLY A 448 -3.59 -11.74 8.49
N ASP A 449 -2.96 -12.06 9.62
CA ASP A 449 -3.65 -12.19 10.91
C ASP A 449 -4.17 -10.83 11.42
N HIS A 450 -3.40 -9.75 11.28
CA HIS A 450 -3.88 -8.40 11.58
C HIS A 450 -5.07 -7.98 10.70
N LEU A 451 -5.05 -8.32 9.40
CA LEU A 451 -6.15 -8.05 8.47
C LEU A 451 -7.45 -8.77 8.87
N ALA A 452 -7.34 -9.98 9.43
CA ALA A 452 -8.50 -10.80 9.80
C ALA A 452 -9.01 -10.57 11.23
N ALA A 453 -8.17 -10.06 12.14
CA ALA A 453 -8.54 -9.79 13.53
C ALA A 453 -9.64 -8.71 13.69
N GLY A 454 -9.98 -8.00 12.61
CA GLY A 454 -10.89 -6.86 12.61
C GLY A 454 -10.39 -5.74 13.54
N ARG A 455 -11.28 -4.80 13.90
CA ARG A 455 -11.00 -3.88 15.01
C ARG A 455 -11.05 -4.65 16.34
N SER A 456 -9.92 -5.21 16.74
CA SER A 456 -9.73 -5.69 18.12
C SER A 456 -10.01 -4.54 19.10
N THR A 457 -11.10 -4.66 19.85
CA THR A 457 -11.50 -3.70 20.86
C THR A 457 -10.56 -3.79 22.07
N THR A 458 -9.63 -2.85 22.19
CA THR A 458 -8.75 -2.63 23.36
C THR A 458 -8.70 -1.16 23.74
#